data_AF-A0A813KCN7-F1
#
_entry.id   AF-A0A813KCN7-F1
#
_cell.length_a   1.000
_cell.length_b   1.000
_cell.length_c   1.000
_cell.angle_alpha   90.00
_cell.angle_beta   90.00
_cell.angle_gamma   90.00
#
_symmetry.space_group_name_H-M   'P 1'
#
loop_
_entity.id
_entity.type
_entity.pdbx_description
1 polymer ?
#
loop_
_entity_poly.entity_id
_entity_poly.type
_entity_poly.pdbx_seq_one_letter_code
_entity_poly.pdbx_strand_id
1 'polypeptide(L)'
;DGLRKKRRAPSADQLRADHGEEKWEAVLKVLSGKRAQNPEEVVRARFSALRCKDPKFMAMSEISKVFKTEAERVRGWEVALGIEQPNEADDREHFWEDLQTIERLEIVEAQGLEVEYRMHCGLYGLMHEKAIFMTDPKAGFIYTGESAFFNKEND
;
A
#
# COMPACT_ATOMS: atom_id res chain seq x y z
N ASP A 1 -17.65 -21.51 7.06
CA ASP A 1 -18.19 -20.25 6.48
C ASP A 1 -17.94 -19.01 7.34
N GLY A 2 -16.68 -18.78 7.72
CA GLY A 2 -16.30 -17.65 8.56
C GLY A 2 -16.23 -16.35 7.77
N LEU A 3 -17.21 -15.47 7.97
CA LEU A 3 -17.14 -14.02 7.85
C LEU A 3 -16.11 -13.48 6.85
N ARG A 4 -16.46 -13.41 5.56
CA ARG A 4 -15.91 -12.37 4.66
C ARG A 4 -16.25 -11.02 5.31
N LYS A 5 -15.36 -10.49 6.15
CA LYS A 5 -15.50 -9.17 6.77
C LYS A 5 -15.78 -8.20 5.63
N LYS A 6 -16.98 -7.62 5.62
CA LYS A 6 -17.41 -6.65 4.62
C LYS A 6 -16.34 -5.57 4.55
N ARG A 7 -15.71 -5.40 3.39
CA ARG A 7 -14.69 -4.37 3.12
C ARG A 7 -15.19 -3.04 3.67
N ARG A 8 -14.44 -2.42 4.57
CA ARG A 8 -14.80 -1.12 5.14
C ARG A 8 -13.95 -0.08 4.44
N ALA A 9 -14.57 0.77 3.64
CA ALA A 9 -13.92 2.02 3.26
C ALA A 9 -13.58 2.79 4.56
N PRO A 10 -12.41 3.45 4.63
CA PRO A 10 -12.06 4.23 5.82
C PRO A 10 -13.06 5.36 6.01
N SER A 11 -13.43 5.65 7.26
CA SER A 11 -14.23 6.83 7.58
C SER A 11 -13.39 8.09 7.45
N ALA A 12 -14.04 9.25 7.29
CA ALA A 12 -13.33 10.53 7.30
C ALA A 12 -12.55 10.75 8.61
N ASP A 13 -13.12 10.35 9.75
CA ASP A 13 -12.45 10.47 11.05
C ASP A 13 -11.20 9.58 11.14
N GLN A 14 -11.24 8.37 10.56
CA GLN A 14 -10.06 7.52 10.48
C GLN A 14 -8.98 8.15 9.60
N LEU A 15 -9.35 8.69 8.43
CA LEU A 15 -8.38 9.35 7.54
C LEU A 15 -7.77 10.61 8.18
N ARG A 16 -8.55 11.38 8.94
CA ARG A 16 -8.03 12.52 9.72
C ARG A 16 -7.05 12.08 10.79
N ALA A 17 -7.37 11.02 11.52
CA ALA A 17 -6.48 10.46 12.54
C ALA A 17 -5.16 9.96 11.93
N ASP A 18 -5.24 9.31 10.77
CA ASP A 18 -4.09 8.68 10.11
C ASP A 18 -3.21 9.70 9.35
N HIS A 19 -3.79 10.78 8.79
CA HIS A 19 -3.08 11.69 7.86
C HIS A 19 -3.09 13.17 8.25
N GLY A 20 -3.90 13.57 9.22
CA GLY A 20 -4.10 14.96 9.63
C GLY A 20 -5.11 15.73 8.77
N GLU A 21 -5.52 16.91 9.28
CA GLU A 21 -6.57 17.75 8.69
C GLU A 21 -6.26 18.23 7.26
N GLU A 22 -4.99 18.43 6.94
CA GLU A 22 -4.58 18.98 5.64
C GLU A 22 -4.54 17.94 4.52
N LYS A 23 -4.47 16.65 4.84
CA LYS A 23 -4.16 15.59 3.86
C LYS A 23 -5.30 14.59 3.66
N TRP A 24 -6.19 14.40 4.63
CA TRP A 24 -7.20 13.34 4.59
C TRP A 24 -8.12 13.40 3.36
N GLU A 25 -8.48 14.60 2.89
CA GLU A 25 -9.34 14.75 1.70
C GLU A 25 -8.64 14.30 0.41
N ALA A 26 -7.36 14.59 0.27
CA ALA A 26 -6.57 14.14 -0.89
C ALA A 26 -6.49 12.61 -0.91
N VAL A 27 -6.25 12.00 0.25
CA VAL A 27 -6.25 10.54 0.41
C VAL A 27 -7.61 9.93 0.06
N LEU A 28 -8.71 10.53 0.53
CA LEU A 28 -10.07 10.07 0.21
C LEU A 28 -10.36 10.12 -1.29
N LYS A 29 -9.92 11.19 -1.98
CA LYS A 29 -10.08 11.33 -3.44
C LYS A 29 -9.36 10.19 -4.17
N VAL A 30 -8.13 9.88 -3.80
CA VAL A 30 -7.34 8.80 -4.41
C VAL A 30 -8.00 7.43 -4.16
N LEU A 31 -8.40 7.14 -2.92
CA LEU A 31 -9.13 5.90 -2.58
C LEU A 31 -10.44 5.75 -3.35
N SER A 32 -11.07 6.87 -3.72
CA SER A 32 -12.29 6.90 -4.53
C SER A 32 -12.02 6.80 -6.05
N GLY A 33 -10.78 6.54 -6.46
CA GLY A 33 -10.37 6.35 -7.85
C GLY A 33 -10.09 7.65 -8.61
N LYS A 34 -9.91 8.78 -7.92
CA LYS A 34 -9.41 10.02 -8.55
C LYS A 34 -7.89 9.98 -8.68
N ARG A 35 -7.36 10.77 -9.62
CA ARG A 35 -5.93 10.87 -9.88
C ARG A 35 -5.19 11.50 -8.70
N ALA A 36 -4.15 10.83 -8.21
CA ALA A 36 -3.19 11.40 -7.29
C ALA A 36 -2.43 12.54 -7.98
N GLN A 37 -2.19 13.63 -7.25
CA GLN A 37 -1.44 14.79 -7.72
C GLN A 37 0.06 14.65 -7.50
N ASN A 38 0.46 13.75 -6.60
CA ASN A 38 1.85 13.45 -6.30
C ASN A 38 1.99 12.02 -5.73
N PRO A 39 3.20 11.45 -5.70
CA PRO A 39 3.47 10.14 -5.09
C PRO A 39 3.11 10.01 -3.61
N GLU A 40 3.26 11.07 -2.80
CA GLU A 40 2.94 11.03 -1.36
C GLU A 40 1.45 10.67 -1.13
N GLU A 41 0.55 11.22 -1.94
CA GLU A 41 -0.87 10.88 -1.90
C GLU A 41 -1.12 9.39 -2.17
N VAL A 42 -0.34 8.76 -3.05
CA VAL A 42 -0.43 7.31 -3.31
C VAL A 42 0.06 6.51 -2.12
N VAL A 43 1.18 6.87 -1.50
CA VAL A 43 1.68 6.21 -0.27
C VAL A 43 0.62 6.27 0.84
N ARG A 44 0.07 7.46 1.10
CA ARG A 44 -0.95 7.65 2.14
C ARG A 44 -2.24 6.87 1.85
N ALA A 45 -2.67 6.81 0.58
CA ALA A 45 -3.81 6.00 0.17
C ALA A 45 -3.53 4.50 0.33
N ARG A 46 -2.34 4.02 -0.05
CA ARG A 46 -1.91 2.63 0.16
C ARG A 46 -1.88 2.27 1.64
N PHE A 47 -1.33 3.12 2.51
CA PHE A 47 -1.40 2.93 3.96
C PHE A 47 -2.83 2.77 4.47
N SER A 48 -3.74 3.64 4.02
CA SER A 48 -5.16 3.58 4.40
C SER A 48 -5.82 2.29 3.91
N ALA A 49 -5.49 1.86 2.69
CA ALA A 49 -5.96 0.60 2.11
C ALA A 49 -5.44 -0.61 2.90
N LEU A 50 -4.17 -0.60 3.31
CA LEU A 50 -3.60 -1.62 4.19
C LEU A 50 -4.33 -1.68 5.54
N ARG A 51 -4.61 -0.53 6.17
CA ARG A 51 -5.37 -0.42 7.45
C ARG A 51 -6.77 -1.01 7.30
N CYS A 52 -7.40 -0.80 6.14
CA CYS A 52 -8.75 -1.25 5.83
C CYS A 52 -8.81 -2.66 5.23
N LYS A 53 -7.65 -3.31 5.01
CA LYS A 53 -7.54 -4.59 4.33
C LYS A 53 -8.21 -4.57 2.94
N ASP A 54 -7.86 -3.57 2.12
CA ASP A 54 -8.36 -3.43 0.74
C ASP A 54 -7.34 -3.97 -0.28
N PRO A 55 -7.38 -5.27 -0.61
CA PRO A 55 -6.46 -5.88 -1.57
C PRO A 55 -6.65 -5.35 -2.99
N LYS A 56 -7.85 -4.86 -3.32
CA LYS A 56 -8.14 -4.35 -4.66
C LYS A 56 -7.43 -3.03 -4.89
N PHE A 57 -7.52 -2.11 -3.94
CA PHE A 57 -6.78 -0.85 -4.06
C PHE A 57 -5.28 -1.09 -4.15
N MET A 58 -4.74 -1.99 -3.33
CA MET A 58 -3.31 -2.33 -3.35
C MET A 58 -2.88 -2.88 -4.72
N ALA A 59 -3.59 -3.88 -5.25
CA ALA A 59 -3.32 -4.48 -6.56
C ALA A 59 -3.40 -3.50 -7.74
N MET A 60 -4.23 -2.46 -7.63
CA MET A 60 -4.46 -1.47 -8.68
C MET A 60 -3.57 -0.23 -8.56
N SER A 61 -2.88 -0.06 -7.43
CA SER A 61 -1.99 1.07 -7.16
C SER A 61 -0.51 0.71 -7.27
N GLU A 62 -0.19 -0.44 -7.85
CA GLU A 62 1.17 -0.86 -8.15
C GLU A 62 1.30 -1.59 -9.49
N ILE A 63 2.53 -1.63 -9.97
CA ILE A 63 2.97 -2.53 -11.04
C ILE A 63 3.37 -3.86 -10.41
N SER A 64 2.85 -4.94 -10.98
CA SER A 64 3.25 -6.30 -10.62
C SER A 64 4.13 -6.88 -11.71
N LYS A 65 5.34 -7.29 -11.33
CA LYS A 65 6.24 -8.06 -12.21
C LYS A 65 5.94 -9.56 -12.20
N VAL A 66 5.22 -10.04 -11.19
CA VAL A 66 4.97 -11.47 -10.92
C VAL A 66 3.60 -11.90 -11.44
N PHE A 67 2.54 -11.27 -10.93
CA PHE A 67 1.16 -11.55 -11.30
C PHE A 67 0.76 -10.85 -12.60
N LYS A 68 0.12 -11.57 -13.52
CA LYS A 68 -0.19 -11.11 -14.89
C LYS A 68 -1.60 -10.54 -15.01
N THR A 69 -2.51 -10.97 -14.16
CA THR A 69 -3.92 -10.57 -14.18
C THR A 69 -4.30 -9.74 -12.95
N GLU A 70 -5.38 -8.95 -13.04
CA GLU A 70 -5.95 -8.27 -11.86
C GLU A 70 -6.35 -9.27 -10.78
N ALA A 71 -6.96 -10.40 -11.15
CA ALA A 71 -7.41 -11.41 -10.19
C ALA A 71 -6.25 -12.00 -9.39
N GLU A 72 -5.13 -12.34 -10.05
CA GLU A 72 -3.92 -12.83 -9.37
C GLU A 72 -3.31 -11.79 -8.44
N ARG A 73 -3.23 -10.52 -8.88
CA ARG A 73 -2.72 -9.42 -8.03
C ARG A 73 -3.57 -9.21 -6.78
N VAL A 74 -4.89 -9.19 -6.94
CA VAL A 74 -5.84 -9.06 -5.83
C VAL A 74 -5.68 -10.23 -4.88
N ARG A 75 -5.59 -11.46 -5.40
CA ARG A 75 -5.38 -12.66 -4.60
C ARG A 75 -4.07 -12.60 -3.80
N GLY A 76 -2.97 -12.17 -4.42
CA GLY A 76 -1.69 -12.01 -3.74
C GLY A 76 -1.79 -11.06 -2.54
N TRP A 77 -2.51 -9.94 -2.69
CA TRP A 77 -2.80 -9.04 -1.58
C TRP A 77 -3.79 -9.62 -0.56
N GLU A 78 -4.77 -10.43 -0.96
CA GLU A 78 -5.65 -11.13 -0.02
C GLU A 78 -4.85 -12.07 0.91
N VAL A 79 -3.83 -12.74 0.39
CA VAL A 79 -2.90 -13.57 1.20
C VAL A 79 -2.04 -12.69 2.10
N ALA A 80 -1.38 -11.66 1.54
CA ALA A 80 -0.51 -10.75 2.30
C ALA A 80 -1.25 -10.09 3.47
N LEU A 81 -2.53 -9.76 3.28
CA LEU A 81 -3.38 -9.11 4.28
C LEU A 81 -4.05 -10.08 5.27
N GLY A 82 -3.82 -11.39 5.13
CA GLY A 82 -4.41 -12.43 5.99
C GLY A 82 -5.91 -12.65 5.78
N ILE A 83 -6.45 -12.23 4.62
CA ILE A 83 -7.86 -12.43 4.24
C ILE A 83 -8.06 -13.85 3.69
N GLU A 84 -7.08 -14.34 2.94
CA GLU A 84 -7.04 -15.71 2.41
C GLU A 84 -5.81 -16.45 2.95
N GLN A 85 -5.93 -17.77 3.07
CA GLN A 85 -4.81 -18.62 3.44
C GLN A 85 -3.90 -18.85 2.22
N PRO A 86 -2.57 -18.88 2.42
CA PRO A 86 -1.63 -19.27 1.37
C PRO A 86 -1.86 -20.71 0.93
N ASN A 87 -1.59 -21.01 -0.34
CA ASN A 87 -1.55 -22.36 -0.88
C ASN A 87 -0.12 -22.73 -1.33
N GLU A 88 0.07 -23.96 -1.86
CA GLU A 88 1.39 -24.46 -2.26
C GLU A 88 2.04 -23.69 -3.42
N ALA A 89 1.26 -22.94 -4.21
CA ALA A 89 1.74 -22.11 -5.31
C ALA A 89 2.05 -20.66 -4.89
N ASP A 90 1.64 -20.25 -3.69
CA ASP A 90 2.00 -18.96 -3.11
C ASP A 90 3.42 -19.09 -2.53
N ASP A 91 4.41 -18.62 -3.29
CA ASP A 91 5.83 -18.68 -2.92
C ASP A 91 6.04 -18.12 -1.49
N ARG A 92 6.45 -19.00 -0.57
CA ARG A 92 6.39 -18.78 0.88
C ARG A 92 7.36 -17.72 1.39
N GLU A 93 8.22 -17.17 0.53
CA GLU A 93 9.18 -16.13 0.92
C GLU A 93 8.52 -14.76 1.20
N HIS A 94 7.24 -14.58 0.86
CA HIS A 94 6.57 -13.27 0.91
C HIS A 94 5.48 -13.14 1.99
N PHE A 95 5.63 -13.81 3.15
CA PHE A 95 4.71 -13.59 4.25
C PHE A 95 4.92 -12.22 4.89
N TRP A 96 4.22 -11.23 4.36
CA TRP A 96 4.16 -9.86 4.87
C TRP A 96 3.29 -9.74 6.14
N GLU A 97 3.58 -10.57 7.15
CA GLU A 97 2.85 -10.56 8.42
C GLU A 97 2.90 -9.20 9.12
N ASP A 98 3.98 -8.46 8.90
CA ASP A 98 4.19 -7.08 9.30
C ASP A 98 3.14 -6.12 8.74
N LEU A 99 2.70 -6.32 7.49
CA LEU A 99 1.60 -5.52 6.92
C LEU A 99 0.24 -5.83 7.56
N GLN A 100 0.14 -6.91 8.35
CA GLN A 100 -1.10 -7.27 9.01
C GLN A 100 -1.40 -6.39 10.22
N THR A 101 -0.37 -5.86 10.88
CA THR A 101 -0.43 -5.13 12.14
C THR A 101 0.02 -3.68 12.00
N ILE A 102 -0.18 -3.05 10.84
CA ILE A 102 0.20 -1.65 10.66
C ILE A 102 -0.62 -0.68 11.52
N GLU A 103 0.08 0.26 12.12
CA GLU A 103 -0.46 1.20 13.10
C GLU A 103 -0.31 2.65 12.66
N ARG A 104 0.84 3.01 12.10
CA ARG A 104 1.17 4.41 11.81
C ARG A 104 2.06 4.55 10.58
N LEU A 105 1.83 5.62 9.83
CA LEU A 105 2.69 6.08 8.73
C LEU A 105 3.39 7.38 9.11
N GLU A 106 4.68 7.46 8.81
CA GLU A 106 5.47 8.68 8.87
C GLU A 106 6.08 8.94 7.49
N ILE A 107 5.71 10.04 6.84
CA ILE A 107 6.43 10.50 5.64
C ILE A 107 7.70 11.20 6.11
N VAL A 108 8.86 10.70 5.66
CA VAL A 108 10.17 11.29 5.95
C VAL A 108 10.49 12.35 4.90
N GLU A 109 10.36 11.99 3.63
CA GLU A 109 10.63 12.88 2.49
C GLU A 109 9.76 12.48 1.29
N ALA A 110 9.32 13.46 0.52
CA ALA A 110 8.65 13.24 -0.76
C ALA A 110 9.25 14.20 -1.80
N GLN A 111 9.98 13.64 -2.78
CA GLN A 111 10.64 14.44 -3.81
C GLN A 111 10.54 13.76 -5.16
N GLY A 112 10.03 14.49 -6.17
CA GLY A 112 9.91 13.98 -7.53
C GLY A 112 9.03 12.73 -7.60
N LEU A 113 9.66 11.59 -7.94
CA LEU A 113 9.02 10.28 -8.06
C LEU A 113 9.37 9.33 -6.91
N GLU A 114 10.00 9.83 -5.84
CA GLU A 114 10.43 9.03 -4.70
C GLU A 114 9.72 9.51 -3.44
N VAL A 115 9.34 8.56 -2.58
CA VAL A 115 8.80 8.86 -1.25
C VAL A 115 9.48 7.97 -0.23
N GLU A 116 10.19 8.60 0.70
CA GLU A 116 10.74 7.94 1.87
C GLU A 116 9.73 8.00 3.01
N TYR A 117 9.43 6.85 3.59
CA TYR A 117 8.48 6.73 4.69
C TYR A 117 8.82 5.60 5.64
N ARG A 118 8.24 5.67 6.82
CA ARG A 118 8.29 4.63 7.84
C ARG A 118 6.89 4.15 8.15
N MET A 119 6.69 2.84 8.17
CA MET A 119 5.46 2.21 8.65
C MET A 119 5.75 1.46 9.95
N HIS A 120 5.00 1.80 11.00
CA HIS A 120 5.05 1.09 12.28
C HIS A 120 4.11 -0.12 12.17
N CYS A 121 4.68 -1.32 12.19
CA CYS A 121 4.02 -2.60 11.97
C CYS A 121 3.70 -3.33 13.29
N GLY A 122 3.48 -2.60 14.38
CA GLY A 122 3.17 -3.16 15.70
C GLY A 122 4.24 -4.15 16.17
N LEU A 123 3.86 -5.43 16.32
CA LEU A 123 4.73 -6.50 16.80
C LEU A 123 5.95 -6.78 15.92
N TYR A 124 5.89 -6.41 14.64
CA TYR A 124 6.95 -6.65 13.67
C TYR A 124 7.90 -5.45 13.51
N GLY A 125 7.73 -4.42 14.34
CA GLY A 125 8.66 -3.29 14.41
C GLY A 125 8.42 -2.23 13.34
N LEU A 126 9.50 -1.72 12.77
CA LEU A 126 9.49 -0.57 11.87
C LEU A 126 9.94 -0.98 10.47
N MET A 127 9.07 -0.78 9.49
CA MET A 127 9.44 -0.86 8.09
C MET A 127 9.89 0.52 7.62
N HIS A 128 11.09 0.63 7.04
CA HIS A 128 11.62 1.87 6.48
C HIS A 128 11.87 1.67 4.99
N GLU A 129 11.20 2.46 4.16
CA GLU A 129 11.22 2.30 2.72
C GLU A 129 11.41 3.64 2.01
N LYS A 130 12.08 3.61 0.86
CA LYS A 130 12.13 4.70 -0.10
C LYS A 130 11.56 4.24 -1.43
N ALA A 131 10.24 4.34 -1.55
CA ALA A 131 9.47 3.79 -2.66
C ALA A 131 9.62 4.64 -3.93
N ILE A 132 9.70 3.98 -5.08
CA ILE A 132 9.80 4.59 -6.40
C ILE A 132 8.43 4.53 -7.10
N PHE A 133 8.06 5.63 -7.74
CA PHE A 133 6.79 5.80 -8.44
C PHE A 133 7.02 6.15 -9.91
N MET A 134 5.95 5.99 -10.70
CA MET A 134 5.91 6.54 -12.05
C MET A 134 4.55 7.17 -12.33
N THR A 135 4.50 8.00 -13.37
CA THR A 135 3.25 8.62 -13.82
C THR A 135 2.34 7.59 -14.48
N ASP A 136 1.04 7.68 -14.20
CA ASP A 136 0.01 6.83 -14.80
C ASP A 136 -1.14 7.70 -15.35
N PRO A 137 -1.60 7.49 -16.60
CA PRO A 137 -2.68 8.29 -17.19
C PRO A 137 -4.02 8.21 -16.45
N LYS A 138 -4.29 7.10 -15.74
CA LYS A 138 -5.58 6.86 -15.06
C LYS A 138 -5.52 7.21 -13.57
N ALA A 139 -4.44 6.83 -12.90
CA ALA A 139 -4.23 6.99 -11.46
C ALA A 139 -3.44 8.26 -11.10
N GLY A 140 -2.81 8.94 -12.06
CA GLY A 140 -1.88 10.03 -11.79
C GLY A 140 -0.47 9.49 -11.52
N PHE A 141 -0.33 8.68 -10.46
CA PHE A 141 0.91 8.01 -10.09
C PHE A 141 0.63 6.56 -9.65
N ILE A 142 1.60 5.66 -9.84
CA ILE A 142 1.53 4.26 -9.42
C ILE A 142 2.88 3.80 -8.85
N TYR A 143 2.84 2.93 -7.84
CA TYR A 143 4.05 2.35 -7.25
C TYR A 143 4.70 1.35 -8.21
N THR A 144 6.02 1.36 -8.37
CA THR A 144 6.71 0.47 -9.31
C THR A 144 7.01 -0.92 -8.75
N GLY A 145 6.86 -1.10 -7.43
CA GLY A 145 7.35 -2.30 -6.74
C GLY A 145 8.85 -2.21 -6.38
N GLU A 146 9.49 -1.06 -6.59
CA GLU A 146 10.91 -0.86 -6.35
C GLU A 146 11.16 0.11 -5.20
N SER A 147 12.29 -0.10 -4.50
CA SER A 147 12.73 0.75 -3.40
C SER A 147 14.20 1.12 -3.58
N ALA A 148 14.49 2.41 -3.42
CA ALA A 148 15.84 2.96 -3.55
C ALA A 148 16.81 2.47 -2.46
N PHE A 149 16.30 1.96 -1.33
CA PHE A 149 17.17 1.38 -0.30
C PHE A 149 17.75 0.02 -0.66
N PHE A 150 17.06 -0.76 -1.50
CA PHE A 150 17.53 -2.06 -1.98
C PHE A 150 18.37 -1.96 -3.26
N ASN A 151 18.40 -0.78 -3.90
CA ASN A 151 19.27 -0.47 -5.04
C ASN A 151 20.69 -0.04 -4.62
N LYS A 152 21.21 -0.52 -3.49
CA LYS A 152 22.67 -0.46 -3.26
C LYS A 152 23.32 -1.46 -4.21
N GLU A 153 23.74 -0.93 -5.35
CA GLU A 153 24.67 -1.57 -6.27
C GLU A 153 25.82 -2.20 -5.48
N ASN A 154 26.19 -3.40 -5.90
CA ASN A 154 27.45 -4.02 -5.54
C ASN A 154 28.58 -3.05 -5.93
N ASP A 155 29.18 -2.38 -4.95
CA ASP A 155 30.57 -1.89 -5.03
C ASP A 155 31.52 -3.04 -4.68
#